data_AF-A0A5K1I0F8-F1
#
_entry.id   AF-A0A5K1I0F8-F1
#
_cell.length_a   1.000
_cell.length_b   1.000
_cell.length_c   1.000
_cell.angle_alpha   90.00
_cell.angle_beta   90.00
_cell.angle_gamma   90.00
#
_symmetry.space_group_name_H-M   'P 1'
#
loop_
_entity.id
_entity.type
_entity.pdbx_description
1 polymer ?
#
loop_
_entity_poly.entity_id
_entity_poly.type
_entity_poly.pdbx_seq_one_letter_code
_entity_poly.pdbx_strand_id
1 'polypeptide(L)'
;MIRRPRMTGLRQISAATMLLGSLWLTGCATQTNLPGGNGNDAAEAYTRLGVAYLERNNLSRAMNALDRALEIDSQDAEALQAMAMVHQRQGEAELADETFRRAVDADPSFTRARNNYAAFLYDRGRLTEACEQLEQAARDTQYDNRGQLFANLGQCRFEMGDIEAARENLARAQAIAPRRSRSYLLLAELEYAEGNLERAEQQLETYMRLAGPRTEALRLARDIARERGDSATASFYADQLE
;
A
#
# COMPACT_ATOMS: atom_id res chain seq x y z
N MET A 1 63.75 -10.84 -72.86
CA MET A 1 65.23 -10.80 -72.78
C MET A 1 65.63 -10.17 -71.45
N ILE A 2 66.47 -10.89 -70.71
CA ILE A 2 67.00 -10.53 -69.39
C ILE A 2 67.97 -9.35 -69.52
N ARG A 3 67.86 -8.35 -68.63
CA ARG A 3 69.00 -7.60 -68.06
C ARG A 3 68.54 -6.64 -66.95
N ARG A 4 68.94 -6.92 -65.71
CA ARG A 4 69.27 -5.86 -64.73
C ARG A 4 70.74 -5.49 -64.92
N PRO A 5 71.16 -4.25 -64.61
CA PRO A 5 72.08 -4.11 -63.47
C PRO A 5 72.00 -2.81 -62.64
N ARG A 6 72.37 -2.98 -61.36
CA ARG A 6 73.19 -2.16 -60.42
C ARG A 6 72.85 -0.68 -60.16
N MET A 7 72.49 -0.33 -58.91
CA MET A 7 73.38 0.18 -57.82
C MET A 7 74.09 1.49 -58.23
N THR A 8 73.94 2.64 -57.56
CA THR A 8 74.22 2.96 -56.14
C THR A 8 73.80 4.41 -55.90
N GLY A 9 73.36 4.76 -54.69
CA GLY A 9 73.13 6.14 -54.30
C GLY A 9 72.71 6.27 -52.84
N LEU A 10 73.59 5.85 -51.93
CA LEU A 10 73.46 6.10 -50.50
C LEU A 10 73.73 7.60 -50.25
N ARG A 11 72.73 8.35 -49.77
CA ARG A 11 72.97 9.58 -49.02
C ARG A 11 72.13 9.55 -47.74
N GLN A 12 72.86 9.72 -46.66
CA GLN A 12 72.46 9.58 -45.28
C GLN A 12 71.72 10.81 -44.74
N ILE A 13 70.77 10.51 -43.85
CA ILE A 13 70.44 11.18 -42.57
C ILE A 13 69.82 12.59 -42.63
N SER A 14 68.59 12.68 -42.15
CA SER A 14 68.24 13.55 -41.00
C SER A 14 66.94 13.07 -40.35
N ALA A 15 67.05 12.67 -39.10
CA ALA A 15 65.94 12.36 -38.21
C ALA A 15 65.21 13.64 -37.80
N ALA A 16 63.88 13.63 -37.76
CA ALA A 16 63.09 14.48 -36.87
C ALA A 16 61.60 14.08 -36.84
N THR A 17 61.20 13.47 -35.71
CA THR A 17 59.95 13.72 -34.96
C THR A 17 58.58 13.50 -35.61
N MET A 18 58.01 12.31 -35.36
CA MET A 18 56.81 12.05 -34.54
C MET A 18 55.91 13.26 -34.18
N LEU A 19 54.63 13.24 -34.58
CA LEU A 19 53.47 12.90 -33.72
C LEU A 19 52.13 13.28 -34.38
N LEU A 20 51.30 12.26 -34.64
CA LEU A 20 49.87 12.42 -34.92
C LEU A 20 49.17 12.98 -33.67
N GLY A 21 48.70 14.21 -33.75
CA GLY A 21 47.79 14.80 -32.76
C GLY A 21 46.34 14.41 -33.03
N SER A 22 45.97 13.15 -32.77
CA SER A 22 44.56 12.81 -32.55
C SER A 22 44.18 13.27 -31.14
N LEU A 23 43.44 14.37 -31.02
CA LEU A 23 42.78 14.78 -29.79
C LEU A 23 41.75 13.69 -29.41
N TRP A 24 42.17 12.71 -28.63
CA TRP A 24 41.25 11.94 -27.81
C TRP A 24 40.87 12.87 -26.65
N LEU A 25 39.66 13.40 -26.69
CA LEU A 25 39.02 13.98 -25.51
C LEU A 25 38.86 12.82 -24.50
N THR A 26 39.87 12.61 -23.67
CA THR A 26 39.72 11.82 -22.45
C THR A 26 38.82 12.61 -21.53
N GLY A 27 37.51 12.39 -21.64
CA GLY A 27 36.59 12.70 -20.57
C GLY A 27 37.03 11.86 -19.37
N CYS A 28 37.57 12.50 -18.34
CA CYS A 28 37.68 11.88 -17.03
C CYS A 28 36.26 11.62 -16.54
N ALA A 29 35.73 10.42 -16.81
CA ALA A 29 34.64 9.89 -16.02
C ALA A 29 35.24 9.62 -14.64
N THR A 30 35.18 10.62 -13.77
CA THR A 30 35.48 10.43 -12.36
C THR A 30 34.41 9.50 -11.83
N GLN A 31 34.71 8.19 -11.77
CA GLN A 31 33.97 7.27 -10.93
C GLN A 31 34.22 7.74 -9.50
N THR A 32 33.28 8.52 -8.98
CA THR A 32 33.13 8.65 -7.55
C THR A 32 32.76 7.27 -7.05
N ASN A 33 33.76 6.49 -6.64
CA ASN A 33 33.59 5.43 -5.68
C ASN A 33 33.11 6.11 -4.39
N LEU A 34 31.80 6.35 -4.34
CA LEU A 34 31.11 6.65 -3.10
C LEU A 34 31.44 5.51 -2.13
N PRO A 35 31.83 5.81 -0.88
CA PRO A 35 32.10 4.77 0.09
C PRO A 35 30.83 3.95 0.29
N GLY A 36 30.85 2.69 -0.16
CA GLY A 36 29.94 1.62 0.22
C GLY A 36 28.48 2.01 0.42
N GLY A 37 27.79 2.47 -0.63
CA GLY A 37 26.34 2.33 -0.66
C GLY A 37 26.03 0.85 -0.75
N ASN A 38 25.54 0.24 0.34
CA ASN A 38 25.09 -1.14 0.27
C ASN A 38 23.98 -1.21 -0.77
N GLY A 39 23.90 -2.29 -1.58
CA GLY A 39 22.79 -2.46 -2.53
C GLY A 39 21.43 -2.24 -1.86
N ASN A 40 21.33 -2.61 -0.58
CA ASN A 40 20.17 -2.38 0.27
C ASN A 40 19.80 -0.90 0.45
N ASP A 41 20.78 0.03 0.55
CA ASP A 41 20.49 1.46 0.69
C ASP A 41 19.90 2.04 -0.61
N ALA A 42 20.38 1.54 -1.75
CA ALA A 42 19.85 1.92 -3.07
C ALA A 42 18.44 1.35 -3.29
N ALA A 43 18.20 0.09 -2.92
CA ALA A 43 16.86 -0.52 -2.94
C ALA A 43 15.88 0.30 -2.10
N GLU A 44 16.21 0.58 -0.83
CA GLU A 44 15.37 1.37 0.07
C GLU A 44 15.07 2.78 -0.47
N ALA A 45 16.05 3.43 -1.11
CA ALA A 45 15.85 4.73 -1.74
C ALA A 45 14.86 4.66 -2.92
N TYR A 46 14.97 3.64 -3.76
CA TYR A 46 14.02 3.41 -4.86
C TYR A 46 12.62 3.04 -4.33
N THR A 47 12.53 2.22 -3.28
CA THR A 47 11.27 1.87 -2.61
C THR A 47 10.55 3.11 -2.10
N ARG A 48 11.25 3.97 -1.35
CA ARG A 48 10.70 5.26 -0.87
C ARG A 48 10.25 6.17 -2.00
N LEU A 49 11.04 6.25 -3.08
CA LEU A 49 10.69 7.04 -4.25
C LEU A 49 9.42 6.50 -4.95
N GLY A 50 9.32 5.17 -5.08
CA GLY A 50 8.15 4.48 -5.63
C GLY A 50 6.88 4.73 -4.83
N VAL A 51 6.96 4.58 -3.50
CA VAL A 51 5.86 4.89 -2.57
C VAL A 51 5.42 6.35 -2.71
N ALA A 52 6.36 7.29 -2.72
CA ALA A 52 6.04 8.72 -2.87
C ALA A 52 5.35 9.04 -4.21
N TYR A 53 5.71 8.36 -5.30
CA TYR A 53 5.00 8.49 -6.58
C TYR A 53 3.60 7.87 -6.54
N LEU A 54 3.45 6.71 -5.89
CA LEU A 54 2.15 6.05 -5.71
C LEU A 54 1.19 6.92 -4.89
N GLU A 55 1.64 7.55 -3.81
CA GLU A 55 0.84 8.48 -3.00
C GLU A 55 0.32 9.65 -3.83
N ARG A 56 1.10 10.11 -4.80
CA ARG A 56 0.73 11.18 -5.76
C ARG A 56 -0.02 10.67 -6.99
N ASN A 57 -0.41 9.40 -6.98
CA ASN A 57 -1.08 8.71 -8.08
C ASN A 57 -0.31 8.74 -9.42
N ASN A 58 1.01 8.90 -9.38
CA ASN A 58 1.87 8.84 -10.57
C ASN A 58 2.32 7.38 -10.78
N LEU A 59 1.40 6.55 -11.24
CA LEU A 59 1.57 5.10 -11.32
C LEU A 59 2.77 4.69 -12.18
N SER A 60 2.98 5.36 -13.33
CA SER A 60 4.09 5.06 -14.24
C SER A 60 5.46 5.27 -13.59
N ARG A 61 5.64 6.36 -12.83
CA ARG A 61 6.91 6.61 -12.12
C ARG A 61 7.05 5.75 -10.87
N ALA A 62 5.95 5.44 -10.20
CA ALA A 62 5.96 4.50 -9.08
C ALA A 62 6.48 3.14 -9.54
N MET A 63 5.89 2.58 -10.61
CA MET A 63 6.30 1.30 -11.17
C MET A 63 7.78 1.29 -11.55
N ASN A 64 8.26 2.31 -12.28
CA ASN A 64 9.67 2.36 -12.67
C ASN A 64 10.64 2.40 -11.48
N ALA A 65 10.33 3.15 -10.42
CA ALA A 65 11.16 3.18 -9.23
C ALA A 65 11.11 1.85 -8.46
N LEU A 66 9.92 1.26 -8.32
CA LEU A 66 9.73 -0.03 -7.64
C LEU A 66 10.39 -1.18 -8.41
N ASP A 67 10.37 -1.17 -9.74
CA ASP A 67 11.11 -2.13 -10.57
C ASP A 67 12.61 -2.07 -10.25
N ARG A 68 13.18 -0.86 -10.12
CA ARG A 68 14.59 -0.71 -9.74
C ARG A 68 14.87 -1.18 -8.32
N ALA A 69 13.96 -0.96 -7.38
CA ALA A 69 14.09 -1.53 -6.04
C ALA A 69 14.12 -3.06 -6.10
N LEU A 70 13.17 -3.67 -6.82
CA LEU A 70 13.01 -5.12 -6.93
C LEU A 70 14.08 -5.81 -7.79
N GLU A 71 14.72 -5.10 -8.72
CA GLU A 71 15.93 -5.54 -9.42
C GLU A 71 17.12 -5.69 -8.46
N ILE A 72 17.20 -4.84 -7.43
CA ILE A 72 18.29 -4.84 -6.44
C ILE A 72 17.99 -5.81 -5.29
N ASP A 73 16.76 -5.77 -4.77
CA ASP A 73 16.25 -6.69 -3.76
C ASP A 73 14.86 -7.21 -4.16
N SER A 74 14.85 -8.41 -4.76
CA SER A 74 13.63 -9.07 -5.22
C SER A 74 12.65 -9.49 -4.12
N GLN A 75 13.05 -9.40 -2.84
CA GLN A 75 12.28 -9.76 -1.66
C GLN A 75 12.03 -8.55 -0.75
N ASP A 76 12.23 -7.31 -1.22
CA ASP A 76 11.80 -6.13 -0.48
C ASP A 76 10.27 -6.13 -0.35
N ALA A 77 9.77 -6.50 0.84
CA ALA A 77 8.35 -6.62 1.13
C ALA A 77 7.62 -5.26 1.03
N GLU A 78 8.27 -4.14 1.32
CA GLU A 78 7.69 -2.80 1.17
C GLU A 78 7.58 -2.42 -0.31
N ALA A 79 8.60 -2.71 -1.11
CA ALA A 79 8.55 -2.51 -2.57
C ALA A 79 7.48 -3.38 -3.23
N LEU A 80 7.41 -4.67 -2.87
CA LEU A 80 6.38 -5.59 -3.36
C LEU A 80 4.98 -5.11 -2.97
N GLN A 81 4.77 -4.72 -1.72
CA GLN A 81 3.48 -4.17 -1.25
C GLN A 81 3.09 -2.91 -2.03
N ALA A 82 4.03 -2.01 -2.30
CA ALA A 82 3.77 -0.80 -3.08
C ALA A 82 3.46 -1.13 -4.55
N MET A 83 4.17 -2.10 -5.15
CA MET A 83 3.93 -2.55 -6.51
C MET A 83 2.55 -3.20 -6.67
N ALA A 84 2.15 -4.02 -5.70
CA ALA A 84 0.81 -4.61 -5.67
C ALA A 84 -0.29 -3.53 -5.65
N MET A 85 -0.10 -2.45 -4.89
CA MET A 85 -1.02 -1.30 -4.90
C MET A 85 -1.02 -0.53 -6.23
N VAL A 86 0.11 -0.48 -6.95
CA VAL A 86 0.16 0.08 -8.32
C VAL A 86 -0.70 -0.76 -9.25
N HIS A 87 -0.50 -2.09 -9.29
CA HIS A 87 -1.32 -3.01 -10.09
C HIS A 87 -2.80 -2.91 -9.74
N GLN A 88 -3.15 -2.84 -8.45
CA GLN A 88 -4.53 -2.67 -7.99
C GLN A 88 -5.16 -1.39 -8.56
N ARG A 89 -4.45 -0.26 -8.54
CA ARG A 89 -4.96 1.02 -9.08
C ARG A 89 -5.05 1.04 -10.60
N GLN A 90 -4.27 0.22 -11.29
CA GLN A 90 -4.37 0.03 -12.74
C GLN A 90 -5.48 -0.94 -13.14
N GLY A 91 -6.13 -1.60 -12.17
CA GLY A 91 -7.16 -2.61 -12.43
C GLY A 91 -6.59 -4.00 -12.79
N GLU A 92 -5.29 -4.20 -12.60
CA GLU A 92 -4.58 -5.45 -12.87
C GLU A 92 -4.69 -6.38 -11.66
N ALA A 93 -5.91 -6.88 -11.42
CA ALA A 93 -6.25 -7.59 -10.18
C ALA A 93 -5.41 -8.85 -9.95
N GLU A 94 -5.15 -9.64 -10.99
CA GLU A 94 -4.38 -10.88 -10.89
C GLU A 94 -2.92 -10.60 -10.52
N LEU A 95 -2.31 -9.57 -11.12
CA LEU A 95 -0.95 -9.14 -10.80
C LEU A 95 -0.86 -8.55 -9.38
N ALA A 96 -1.88 -7.77 -8.97
CA ALA A 96 -1.96 -7.24 -7.62
C ALA A 96 -2.00 -8.37 -6.58
N ASP A 97 -2.84 -9.38 -6.80
CA ASP A 97 -2.97 -10.55 -5.93
C ASP A 97 -1.65 -11.32 -5.79
N GLU A 98 -1.01 -11.65 -6.92
CA GLU A 98 0.29 -12.33 -6.92
C GLU A 98 1.35 -11.52 -6.18
N THR A 99 1.40 -10.22 -6.43
CA THR A 99 2.42 -9.33 -5.85
C THR A 99 2.19 -9.10 -4.36
N PHE A 100 0.93 -9.01 -3.91
CA PHE A 100 0.63 -8.96 -2.47
C PHE A 100 1.02 -10.25 -1.76
N ARG A 101 0.73 -11.41 -2.36
CA ARG A 101 1.16 -12.71 -1.79
C ARG A 101 2.67 -12.75 -1.64
N ARG A 102 3.42 -12.35 -2.67
CA ARG A 102 4.88 -12.23 -2.60
C ARG A 102 5.34 -11.30 -1.49
N ALA A 103 4.68 -10.15 -1.28
CA ALA A 103 5.04 -9.22 -0.21
C ALA A 103 4.88 -9.86 1.18
N VAL A 104 3.79 -10.60 1.40
CA VAL A 104 3.53 -11.30 2.67
C VAL A 104 4.46 -12.50 2.88
N ASP A 105 4.85 -13.19 1.80
CA ASP A 105 5.79 -14.30 1.86
C ASP A 105 7.23 -13.82 2.12
N ALA A 106 7.61 -12.68 1.55
CA ALA A 106 8.93 -12.08 1.70
C ALA A 106 9.21 -11.59 3.13
N ASP A 107 8.21 -10.96 3.77
CA ASP A 107 8.24 -10.66 5.21
C ASP A 107 6.90 -11.01 5.88
N PRO A 108 6.81 -12.21 6.49
CA PRO A 108 5.62 -12.63 7.22
C PRO A 108 5.26 -11.76 8.42
N SER A 109 6.19 -10.95 8.93
CA SER A 109 5.99 -10.02 10.05
C SER A 109 5.53 -8.63 9.61
N PHE A 110 5.51 -8.36 8.30
CA PHE A 110 5.14 -7.04 7.78
C PHE A 110 3.62 -6.80 7.85
N THR A 111 3.15 -6.39 9.02
CA THR A 111 1.73 -6.17 9.34
C THR A 111 1.02 -5.25 8.34
N ARG A 112 1.73 -4.24 7.81
CA ARG A 112 1.17 -3.31 6.81
C ARG A 112 0.82 -4.01 5.50
N ALA A 113 1.67 -4.90 4.99
CA ALA A 113 1.39 -5.68 3.79
C ALA A 113 0.20 -6.60 3.97
N ARG A 114 0.10 -7.29 5.12
CA ARG A 114 -1.06 -8.13 5.43
C ARG A 114 -2.36 -7.33 5.48
N ASN A 115 -2.36 -6.17 6.13
CA ASN A 115 -3.54 -5.30 6.16
C ASN A 115 -3.98 -4.84 4.77
N ASN A 116 -3.03 -4.43 3.93
CA ASN A 116 -3.33 -3.97 2.57
C ASN A 116 -3.80 -5.13 1.68
N TYR A 117 -3.19 -6.31 1.81
CA TYR A 117 -3.64 -7.51 1.10
C TYR A 117 -5.04 -7.93 1.54
N ALA A 118 -5.33 -7.87 2.83
CA ALA A 118 -6.68 -8.13 3.33
C ALA A 118 -7.72 -7.17 2.75
N ALA A 119 -7.41 -5.87 2.68
CA ALA A 119 -8.30 -4.89 2.06
C ALA A 119 -8.53 -5.21 0.57
N PHE A 120 -7.47 -5.55 -0.16
CA PHE A 120 -7.59 -6.01 -1.55
C PHE A 120 -8.48 -7.26 -1.67
N LEU A 121 -8.28 -8.29 -0.84
CA LEU A 121 -9.07 -9.51 -0.84
C LEU A 121 -10.55 -9.24 -0.53
N TYR A 122 -10.80 -8.37 0.45
CA TYR A 122 -12.13 -7.94 0.83
C TYR A 122 -12.86 -7.24 -0.33
N ASP A 123 -12.20 -6.30 -1.02
CA ASP A 123 -12.75 -5.63 -2.21
C ASP A 123 -13.04 -6.60 -3.37
N ARG A 124 -12.38 -7.76 -3.40
CA ARG A 124 -12.62 -8.84 -4.37
C ARG A 124 -13.68 -9.85 -3.90
N GLY A 125 -14.29 -9.64 -2.73
CA GLY A 125 -15.28 -10.56 -2.14
C GLY A 125 -14.69 -11.85 -1.58
N ARG A 126 -13.35 -11.94 -1.46
CA ARG A 126 -12.65 -13.11 -0.88
C ARG A 126 -12.56 -12.97 0.64
N LEU A 127 -13.74 -12.93 1.27
CA LEU A 127 -13.91 -12.57 2.69
C LEU A 127 -13.14 -13.49 3.64
N THR A 128 -13.17 -14.81 3.40
CA THR A 128 -12.45 -15.77 4.26
C THR A 128 -10.95 -15.47 4.30
N GLU A 129 -10.33 -15.27 3.13
CA GLU A 129 -8.90 -14.99 3.02
C GLU A 129 -8.57 -13.60 3.58
N ALA A 130 -9.43 -12.60 3.37
CA ALA A 130 -9.27 -11.27 3.95
C ALA A 130 -9.25 -11.32 5.49
N CYS A 131 -10.21 -12.02 6.08
CA CYS A 131 -10.29 -12.21 7.53
C CYS A 131 -9.06 -12.95 8.08
N GLU A 132 -8.56 -13.98 7.39
CA GLU A 132 -7.34 -14.69 7.79
C GLU A 132 -6.10 -13.78 7.81
N GLN A 133 -5.95 -12.89 6.81
CA GLN A 133 -4.86 -11.92 6.80
C GLN A 133 -4.98 -10.89 7.92
N LEU A 134 -6.20 -10.41 8.20
CA LEU A 134 -6.48 -9.49 9.31
C LEU A 134 -6.21 -10.11 10.67
N GLU A 135 -6.56 -11.39 10.87
CA GLU A 135 -6.26 -12.13 12.10
C GLU A 135 -4.78 -12.27 12.34
N GLN A 136 -4.02 -12.60 11.29
CA GLN A 136 -2.56 -12.66 11.38
C GLN A 136 -1.97 -11.28 11.69
N ALA A 137 -2.43 -10.23 11.00
CA ALA A 137 -1.99 -8.85 11.24
C ALA A 137 -2.30 -8.39 12.68
N ALA A 138 -3.48 -8.72 13.23
CA ALA A 138 -3.92 -8.28 14.55
C ALA A 138 -3.12 -8.91 15.72
N ARG A 139 -2.31 -9.93 15.45
CA ARG A 139 -1.37 -10.53 16.43
C ARG A 139 -0.18 -9.63 16.73
N ASP A 140 0.19 -8.73 15.82
CA ASP A 140 1.22 -7.73 16.07
C ASP A 140 0.72 -6.69 17.06
N THR A 141 1.18 -6.80 18.31
CA THR A 141 0.79 -5.91 19.41
C THR A 141 1.45 -4.53 19.35
N GLN A 142 2.50 -4.38 18.55
CA GLN A 142 3.27 -3.14 18.41
C GLN A 142 2.80 -2.29 17.23
N TYR A 143 1.89 -2.80 16.39
CA TYR A 143 1.37 -2.06 15.26
C TYR A 143 0.51 -0.87 15.70
N ASP A 144 0.94 0.35 15.39
CA ASP A 144 0.26 1.60 15.80
C ASP A 144 -1.22 1.64 15.41
N ASN A 145 -1.57 1.07 14.26
CA ASN A 145 -2.93 1.05 13.73
C ASN A 145 -3.70 -0.23 14.11
N ARG A 146 -3.31 -0.95 15.17
CA ARG A 146 -3.95 -2.21 15.57
C ARG A 146 -5.45 -2.09 15.87
N GLY A 147 -5.90 -0.96 16.41
CA GLY A 147 -7.34 -0.69 16.57
C GLY A 147 -8.10 -0.70 15.23
N GLN A 148 -7.48 -0.24 14.15
CA GLN A 148 -8.05 -0.31 12.80
C GLN A 148 -8.11 -1.76 12.28
N LEU A 149 -7.09 -2.58 12.57
CA LEU A 149 -7.10 -3.99 12.18
C LEU A 149 -8.29 -4.72 12.79
N PHE A 150 -8.55 -4.48 14.08
CA PHE A 150 -9.73 -5.05 14.74
C PHE A 150 -11.05 -4.51 14.16
N ALA A 151 -11.13 -3.24 13.77
CA ALA A 151 -12.31 -2.71 13.09
C ALA A 151 -12.53 -3.37 11.72
N ASN A 152 -11.47 -3.55 10.93
CA ASN A 152 -11.52 -4.24 9.64
C ASN A 152 -11.91 -5.72 9.82
N LEU A 153 -11.35 -6.40 10.83
CA LEU A 153 -11.68 -7.79 11.13
C LEU A 153 -13.14 -7.93 11.59
N GLY A 154 -13.62 -7.00 12.41
CA GLY A 154 -15.02 -6.95 12.82
C GLY A 154 -15.98 -6.81 11.64
N GLN A 155 -15.67 -5.90 10.71
CA GLN A 155 -16.46 -5.74 9.48
C GLN A 155 -16.42 -6.99 8.59
N CYS A 156 -15.22 -7.55 8.37
CA CYS A 156 -15.08 -8.78 7.57
C CYS A 156 -15.87 -9.95 8.18
N ARG A 157 -15.84 -10.11 9.51
CA ARG A 157 -16.61 -11.11 10.24
C ARG A 157 -18.12 -10.87 10.14
N PHE A 158 -18.54 -9.61 10.19
CA PHE A 158 -19.95 -9.24 10.05
C PHE A 158 -20.50 -9.65 8.67
N GLU A 159 -19.74 -9.40 7.60
CA GLU A 159 -20.14 -9.81 6.25
C GLU A 159 -20.15 -11.33 6.04
N MET A 160 -19.34 -12.07 6.78
CA MET A 160 -19.41 -13.54 6.81
C MET A 160 -20.58 -14.07 7.65
N GLY A 161 -21.36 -13.21 8.31
CA GLY A 161 -22.44 -13.60 9.22
C GLY A 161 -21.96 -14.10 10.59
N ASP A 162 -20.68 -13.92 10.92
CA ASP A 162 -20.10 -14.29 12.21
C ASP A 162 -20.29 -13.14 13.21
N ILE A 163 -21.55 -12.96 13.64
CA ILE A 163 -22.01 -11.79 14.42
C ILE A 163 -21.26 -11.64 15.74
N GLU A 164 -21.04 -12.73 16.48
CA GLU A 164 -20.37 -12.67 17.77
C GLU A 164 -18.89 -12.30 17.62
N ALA A 165 -18.18 -12.89 16.66
CA ALA A 165 -16.79 -12.50 16.39
C ALA A 165 -16.70 -11.06 15.89
N ALA A 166 -17.66 -10.61 15.07
CA ALA A 166 -17.72 -9.23 14.60
C ALA A 166 -17.86 -8.24 15.76
N ARG A 167 -18.82 -8.47 16.66
CA ARG A 167 -19.05 -7.67 17.86
C ARG A 167 -17.83 -7.64 18.76
N GLU A 168 -17.19 -8.79 19.00
CA GLU A 168 -15.99 -8.87 19.84
C GLU A 168 -14.83 -8.04 19.26
N ASN A 169 -14.57 -8.16 17.96
CA ASN A 169 -13.49 -7.42 17.31
C ASN A 169 -13.77 -5.91 17.27
N LEU A 170 -15.01 -5.49 17.04
CA LEU A 170 -15.39 -4.08 17.12
C LEU A 170 -15.23 -3.51 18.54
N ALA A 171 -15.58 -4.29 19.58
CA ALA A 171 -15.34 -3.89 20.96
C ALA A 171 -13.84 -3.75 21.27
N ARG A 172 -12.99 -4.68 20.79
CA ARG A 172 -11.53 -4.57 20.91
C ARG A 172 -10.99 -3.32 20.19
N ALA A 173 -11.52 -3.00 19.00
CA ALA A 173 -11.15 -1.79 18.27
C ALA A 173 -11.44 -0.52 19.08
N GLN A 174 -12.61 -0.44 19.72
CA GLN A 174 -13.00 0.67 20.60
C GLN A 174 -12.12 0.74 21.87
N ALA A 175 -11.76 -0.39 22.45
CA ALA A 175 -10.88 -0.43 23.62
C ALA A 175 -9.46 0.11 23.32
N ILE A 176 -8.92 -0.20 22.14
CA ILE A 176 -7.59 0.27 21.72
C ILE A 176 -7.63 1.72 21.25
N ALA A 177 -8.67 2.11 20.52
CA ALA A 177 -8.75 3.42 19.88
C ALA A 177 -10.13 4.07 20.11
N PRO A 178 -10.47 4.50 21.34
CA PRO A 178 -11.81 4.97 21.71
C PRO A 178 -12.22 6.28 21.01
N ARG A 179 -11.27 6.98 20.37
CA ARG A 179 -11.53 8.20 19.60
C ARG A 179 -11.69 7.95 18.09
N ARG A 180 -11.54 6.71 17.61
CA ARG A 180 -11.81 6.37 16.21
C ARG A 180 -13.29 6.07 16.04
N SER A 181 -14.00 6.98 15.35
CA SER A 181 -15.46 6.90 15.18
C SER A 181 -15.93 5.66 14.41
N ARG A 182 -15.16 5.18 13.43
CA ARG A 182 -15.59 4.11 12.51
C ARG A 182 -16.07 2.84 13.21
N SER A 183 -15.42 2.40 14.30
CA SER A 183 -15.83 1.20 15.02
C SER A 183 -17.18 1.36 15.73
N TYR A 184 -17.60 2.59 16.06
CA TYR A 184 -18.93 2.87 16.58
C TYR A 184 -20.00 2.79 15.49
N LEU A 185 -19.72 3.29 14.28
CA LEU A 185 -20.66 3.15 13.16
C LEU A 185 -20.86 1.68 12.77
N LEU A 186 -19.77 0.94 12.61
CA LEU A 186 -19.84 -0.49 12.25
C LEU A 186 -20.58 -1.31 13.32
N LEU A 187 -20.39 -0.98 14.60
CA LEU A 187 -21.13 -1.66 15.66
C LEU A 187 -22.60 -1.23 15.70
N ALA A 188 -22.91 0.03 15.40
CA ALA A 188 -24.29 0.49 15.25
C ALA A 188 -25.02 -0.25 14.12
N GLU A 189 -24.38 -0.41 12.96
CA GLU A 189 -24.91 -1.15 11.81
C GLU A 189 -25.13 -2.63 12.15
N LEU A 190 -24.18 -3.26 12.83
CA LEU A 190 -24.30 -4.65 13.29
C LEU A 190 -25.48 -4.80 14.26
N GLU A 191 -25.56 -3.97 15.29
CA GLU A 191 -26.63 -4.08 16.28
C GLU A 191 -28.01 -3.77 15.69
N TYR A 192 -28.08 -2.85 14.71
CA TYR A 192 -29.31 -2.56 13.97
C TYR A 192 -29.75 -3.78 13.15
N ALA A 193 -28.83 -4.44 12.44
CA ALA A 193 -29.13 -5.65 11.67
C ALA A 193 -29.64 -6.80 12.54
N GLU A 194 -29.15 -6.90 13.78
CA GLU A 194 -29.61 -7.88 14.78
C GLU A 194 -30.90 -7.44 15.52
N GLY A 195 -31.47 -6.28 15.20
CA GLY A 195 -32.68 -5.75 15.82
C GLY A 195 -32.47 -5.16 17.22
N ASN A 196 -31.22 -4.98 17.67
CA ASN A 196 -30.87 -4.40 18.96
C ASN A 196 -30.88 -2.87 18.89
N LEU A 197 -32.07 -2.28 18.66
CA LEU A 197 -32.24 -0.86 18.34
C LEU A 197 -31.63 0.09 19.38
N GLU A 198 -31.77 -0.21 20.69
CA GLU A 198 -31.18 0.63 21.74
C GLU A 198 -29.65 0.63 21.70
N ARG A 199 -29.04 -0.54 21.43
CA ARG A 199 -27.58 -0.65 21.33
C ARG A 199 -27.08 0.05 20.08
N ALA A 200 -27.80 -0.10 18.97
CA ALA A 200 -27.48 0.57 17.73
C ALA A 200 -27.48 2.10 17.90
N GLU A 201 -28.52 2.65 18.52
CA GLU A 201 -28.64 4.08 18.81
C GLU A 201 -27.50 4.60 19.69
N GLN A 202 -27.18 3.90 20.79
CA GLN A 202 -26.09 4.31 21.69
C GLN A 202 -24.74 4.40 20.97
N GLN A 203 -24.44 3.44 20.10
CA GLN A 203 -23.21 3.43 19.30
C GLN A 203 -23.22 4.58 18.30
N LEU A 204 -24.35 4.82 17.64
CA LEU A 204 -24.51 5.85 16.64
C LEU A 204 -24.41 7.27 17.22
N GLU A 205 -24.96 7.51 18.40
CA GLU A 205 -24.79 8.76 19.15
C GLU A 205 -23.30 9.03 19.43
N THR A 206 -22.56 7.99 19.85
CA THR A 206 -21.12 8.13 20.08
C THR A 206 -20.36 8.40 18.79
N TYR A 207 -20.72 7.75 17.68
CA TYR A 207 -20.18 8.08 16.37
C TYR A 207 -20.42 9.55 16.01
N MET A 208 -21.66 10.04 16.11
CA MET A 208 -22.01 11.41 15.73
C MET A 208 -21.30 12.45 16.61
N ARG A 209 -21.11 12.15 17.90
CA ARG A 209 -20.31 13.00 18.80
C ARG A 209 -18.84 13.10 18.38
N LEU A 210 -18.26 12.03 17.81
CA LEU A 210 -16.85 11.99 17.40
C LEU A 210 -16.62 12.53 15.98
N ALA A 211 -17.52 12.24 15.04
CA ALA A 211 -17.33 12.48 13.61
C ALA A 211 -18.33 13.47 12.98
N GLY A 212 -19.29 13.95 13.77
CA GLY A 212 -20.43 14.73 13.29
C GLY A 212 -21.52 13.87 12.63
N PRO A 213 -22.68 14.48 12.35
CA PRO A 213 -23.79 13.81 11.67
C PRO A 213 -23.50 13.67 10.17
N ARG A 214 -22.85 12.56 9.79
CA ARG A 214 -22.64 12.21 8.38
C ARG A 214 -23.90 11.60 7.78
N THR A 215 -24.03 11.70 6.45
CA THR A 215 -25.20 11.19 5.71
C THR A 215 -25.52 9.72 6.03
N GLU A 216 -24.51 8.86 6.11
CA GLU A 216 -24.67 7.44 6.48
C GLU A 216 -25.28 7.28 7.89
N ALA A 217 -24.75 8.02 8.87
CA ALA A 217 -25.24 7.96 10.24
C ALA A 217 -26.63 8.57 10.40
N LEU A 218 -26.94 9.66 9.69
CA LEU A 218 -28.26 10.27 9.68
C LEU A 218 -29.32 9.33 9.11
N ARG A 219 -29.00 8.60 8.02
CA ARG A 219 -29.89 7.58 7.46
C ARG A 219 -30.14 6.46 8.47
N LEU A 220 -29.09 5.93 9.08
CA LEU A 220 -29.22 4.88 10.08
C LEU A 220 -30.03 5.35 11.29
N ALA A 221 -29.82 6.58 11.76
CA ALA A 221 -30.55 7.14 12.90
C ALA A 221 -32.04 7.31 12.59
N ARG A 222 -32.38 7.79 11.38
CA ARG A 222 -33.77 7.84 10.90
C ARG A 222 -34.40 6.45 10.85
N ASP A 223 -33.68 5.45 10.35
CA ASP A 223 -34.21 4.11 10.17
C ASP A 223 -34.42 3.40 11.52
N ILE A 224 -33.49 3.55 12.48
CA ILE A 224 -33.67 3.16 13.88
C ILE A 224 -34.91 3.82 14.49
N ALA A 225 -35.06 5.15 14.34
CA ALA A 225 -36.21 5.87 14.89
C ALA A 225 -37.55 5.39 14.31
N ARG A 226 -37.60 5.08 13.01
CA ARG A 226 -38.79 4.51 12.36
C ARG A 226 -39.15 3.15 12.93
N GLU A 227 -38.19 2.26 13.11
CA GLU A 227 -38.44 0.92 13.66
C GLU A 227 -38.88 0.95 15.12
N ARG A 228 -38.42 1.95 15.88
CA ARG A 228 -38.90 2.23 17.24
C ARG A 228 -40.29 2.87 17.29
N GLY A 229 -40.84 3.31 16.15
CA GLY A 229 -42.10 4.06 16.08
C GLY A 229 -41.97 5.54 16.47
N ASP A 230 -40.76 6.08 16.62
CA ASP A 230 -40.51 7.49 16.92
C ASP A 230 -40.51 8.33 15.63
N SER A 231 -41.72 8.69 15.19
CA SER A 231 -41.93 9.46 13.96
C SER A 231 -41.33 10.87 14.04
N ALA A 232 -41.25 11.46 15.24
CA ALA A 232 -40.71 12.82 15.42
C ALA A 232 -39.19 12.82 15.20
N THR A 233 -38.48 11.90 15.85
CA THR A 233 -37.02 11.73 15.67
C THR A 233 -36.68 11.30 14.25
N ALA A 234 -37.49 10.43 13.64
CA ALA A 234 -37.32 10.05 12.24
C ALA A 234 -37.44 11.26 11.29
N SER A 235 -38.42 12.15 11.50
CA SER A 235 -38.55 13.37 10.69
C SER A 235 -37.36 14.30 10.89
N PHE A 236 -36.92 14.50 12.14
CA PHE A 236 -35.77 15.34 12.46
C PHE A 236 -34.49 14.92 11.72
N TYR A 237 -34.22 13.62 11.61
CA TYR A 237 -33.08 13.12 10.83
C TYR A 237 -33.32 13.14 9.33
N ALA A 238 -34.57 13.00 8.86
CA ALA A 238 -34.91 13.15 7.46
C ALA A 238 -34.67 14.59 6.96
N ASP A 239 -35.05 15.59 7.74
CA ASP A 239 -34.88 17.01 7.40
C ASP A 239 -33.38 17.41 7.28
N GLN A 240 -32.49 16.72 8.01
CA GLN A 240 -31.04 16.95 7.92
C GLN A 240 -30.38 16.28 6.70
N LEU A 241 -31.12 15.44 5.97
CA LEU A 241 -30.64 14.75 4.76
C LEU A 241 -30.99 15.52 3.46
N GLU A 242 -31.83 16.55 3.55
CA GLU A 242 -32.22 17.45 2.45
C GLU A 242 -31.18 18.55 2.19
#